data_AF-A0A2T7KGZ8-F1
#
_entry.id   AF-A0A2T7KGZ8-F1
#
_cell.length_a   1.000
_cell.length_b   1.000
_cell.length_c   1.000
_cell.angle_alpha   90.00
_cell.angle_beta   90.00
_cell.angle_gamma   90.00
#
_symmetry.space_group_name_H-M   'P 1'
#
loop_
_entity.id
_entity.type
_entity.pdbx_description
1 polymer ?
#
loop_
_entity_poly.entity_id
_entity_poly.type
_entity_poly.pdbx_seq_one_letter_code
_entity_poly.pdbx_strand_id
1 'polypeptide(L)'
;MVDMLEIGAVHGSLTMRAGRDDGQLVCIVLPAPVLPSFMENLAHARLDSEEEYWRVIHHVTASTPVNGPGGIPRAVEKWLLAQNWSSVLAAAADDAPDSLALITHVGHIGLRLAPPYAAGRALAIFDPLQFQRLERSLLHACRTAHEQAVNSAVHPLETAALALRHISSQPWPPPAQPTLPSQEEAASYMQGRYEAFQRRSPYIRADDNTLNLSSESL
;
A
#
# COMPACT_ATOMS: atom_id res chain seq x y z
N MET A 1 -5.43 6.99 4.26
CA MET A 1 -4.46 6.85 3.16
C MET A 1 -3.06 6.80 3.76
N VAL A 2 -2.07 6.23 3.08
CA VAL A 2 -0.67 6.26 3.56
C VAL A 2 0.03 7.50 2.99
N ASP A 3 0.49 8.39 3.87
CA ASP A 3 1.18 9.63 3.47
C ASP A 3 2.69 9.44 3.52
N MET A 4 3.17 8.76 4.56
CA MET A 4 4.58 8.44 4.76
C MET A 4 4.73 6.94 5.05
N LEU A 5 5.70 6.31 4.38
CA LEU A 5 6.01 4.90 4.58
C LEU A 5 7.49 4.75 4.90
N GLU A 6 7.81 4.25 6.09
CA GLU A 6 9.14 3.76 6.40
C GLU A 6 9.19 2.25 6.11
N ILE A 7 10.25 1.82 5.42
CA ILE A 7 10.48 0.43 5.04
C ILE A 7 11.82 -0.02 5.62
N GLY A 8 11.84 -1.20 6.23
CA GLY A 8 13.04 -1.79 6.81
C GLY A 8 12.93 -3.31 6.91
N ALA A 9 13.93 -3.92 7.55
CA ALA A 9 13.93 -5.35 7.81
C ALA A 9 14.54 -5.65 9.18
N VAL A 10 13.83 -6.43 9.99
CA VAL A 10 14.30 -6.85 11.32
C VAL A 10 13.77 -8.23 11.65
N HIS A 11 14.55 -9.01 12.40
CA HIS A 11 14.21 -10.36 12.84
C HIS A 11 13.73 -11.29 11.70
N GLY A 12 14.26 -11.15 10.48
CA GLY A 12 13.83 -12.00 9.38
C GLY A 12 12.45 -11.64 8.81
N SER A 13 11.99 -10.41 9.03
CA SER A 13 10.72 -9.89 8.53
C SER A 13 10.93 -8.56 7.80
N LEU A 14 10.18 -8.35 6.72
CA LEU A 14 9.95 -7.02 6.17
C LEU A 14 9.14 -6.24 7.18
N THR A 15 9.55 -5.01 7.46
CA THR A 15 8.82 -4.10 8.33
C THR A 15 8.42 -2.86 7.57
N MET A 16 7.17 -2.47 7.73
CA MET A 16 6.69 -1.20 7.23
C MET A 16 5.99 -0.45 8.35
N ARG A 17 6.25 0.85 8.44
CA ARG A 17 5.54 1.74 9.35
C ARG A 17 4.86 2.80 8.48
N ALA A 18 3.53 2.74 8.42
CA ALA A 18 2.70 3.58 7.56
C ALA A 18 2.05 4.67 8.41
N GLY A 19 2.45 5.92 8.20
CA GLY A 19 1.96 7.08 8.93
C GLY A 19 1.05 7.98 8.11
N ARG A 20 0.23 8.72 8.85
CA ARG A 20 -0.60 9.82 8.36
C ARG A 20 -0.09 11.15 8.90
N ASP A 21 -0.48 12.25 8.24
CA ASP A 21 -0.17 13.61 8.69
C ASP A 21 -0.73 13.95 10.09
N ASP A 22 -1.75 13.22 10.55
CA ASP A 22 -2.35 13.36 11.90
C ASP A 22 -1.60 12.60 13.01
N GLY A 23 -0.50 11.93 12.66
CA GLY A 23 0.32 11.15 13.59
C GLY A 23 -0.19 9.73 13.83
N GLN A 24 -1.28 9.29 13.19
CA GLN A 24 -1.69 7.89 13.22
C GLN A 24 -0.65 7.03 12.51
N LEU A 25 -0.30 5.91 13.14
CA LEU A 25 0.73 4.98 12.68
C LEU A 25 0.20 3.55 12.66
N VAL A 26 0.41 2.87 11.55
CA VAL A 26 0.19 1.42 11.42
C VAL A 26 1.53 0.74 11.24
N CYS A 27 1.88 -0.14 12.18
CA CYS A 27 3.04 -1.02 12.07
C CYS A 27 2.63 -2.33 11.38
N ILE A 28 3.39 -2.70 10.36
CA ILE A 28 3.15 -3.85 9.49
C ILE A 28 4.42 -4.69 9.47
N VAL A 29 4.27 -5.99 9.64
CA VAL A 29 5.37 -6.94 9.64
C VAL A 29 5.01 -8.14 8.79
N LEU A 30 5.83 -8.44 7.79
CA LEU A 30 5.65 -9.60 6.92
C LEU A 30 6.88 -10.52 7.06
N PRO A 31 6.74 -11.74 7.63
CA PRO A 31 7.87 -12.65 7.81
C PRO A 31 8.38 -13.17 6.46
N ALA A 32 9.68 -13.51 6.39
CA ALA A 32 10.32 -13.92 5.14
C ALA A 32 9.56 -14.96 4.28
N PRO A 33 8.90 -16.00 4.84
CA PRO A 33 8.19 -16.99 4.04
C PRO A 33 7.03 -16.44 3.20
N VAL A 34 6.39 -15.33 3.62
CA VAL A 34 5.25 -14.76 2.88
C VAL A 34 5.67 -13.73 1.83
N LEU A 35 6.93 -13.28 1.85
CA LEU A 35 7.41 -12.20 1.00
C LEU A 35 7.37 -12.49 -0.51
N PRO A 36 7.71 -13.71 -0.99
CA PRO A 36 7.66 -13.99 -2.43
C PRO A 36 6.26 -13.78 -3.01
N SER A 37 5.25 -14.43 -2.41
CA SER A 37 3.85 -14.30 -2.84
C SER A 37 3.33 -12.87 -2.63
N PHE A 38 3.71 -12.21 -1.55
CA PHE A 38 3.33 -10.81 -1.33
C PHE A 38 3.86 -9.88 -2.43
N MET A 39 5.13 -10.00 -2.81
CA MET A 39 5.73 -9.14 -3.85
C MET A 39 5.15 -9.42 -5.23
N GLU A 40 4.87 -10.69 -5.55
CA GLU A 40 4.19 -11.07 -6.78
C GLU A 40 2.77 -10.48 -6.85
N ASN A 41 1.97 -10.68 -5.79
CA ASN A 41 0.61 -10.15 -5.71
C ASN A 41 0.60 -8.61 -5.72
N LEU A 42 1.60 -7.97 -5.11
CA LEU A 42 1.73 -6.51 -5.13
C LEU A 42 2.01 -5.99 -6.54
N ALA A 43 2.82 -6.70 -7.33
CA ALA A 43 3.08 -6.34 -8.72
C ALA A 43 1.81 -6.40 -9.57
N HIS A 44 0.99 -7.46 -9.38
CA HIS A 44 -0.31 -7.59 -10.04
C HIS A 44 -1.30 -6.51 -9.59
N ALA A 45 -1.45 -6.31 -8.29
CA ALA A 45 -2.33 -5.29 -7.72
C ALA A 45 -1.96 -3.88 -8.21
N ARG A 46 -0.66 -3.60 -8.38
CA ARG A 46 -0.18 -2.32 -8.94
C ARG A 46 -0.62 -2.14 -10.39
N LEU A 47 -0.42 -3.13 -11.24
CA LEU A 47 -0.80 -3.04 -12.65
C LEU A 47 -2.31 -2.88 -12.81
N ASP A 48 -3.06 -3.67 -12.06
CA ASP A 48 -4.51 -3.68 -12.06
C ASP A 48 -5.12 -2.36 -11.56
N SER A 49 -4.65 -1.85 -10.42
CA SER A 49 -5.09 -0.55 -9.91
C SER A 49 -4.70 0.61 -10.83
N GLU A 50 -3.53 0.54 -11.49
CA GLU A 50 -3.11 1.57 -12.44
C GLU A 50 -4.06 1.70 -13.66
N GLU A 51 -4.77 0.63 -14.06
CA GLU A 51 -5.78 0.70 -15.14
C GLU A 51 -6.92 1.67 -14.83
N GLU A 52 -7.34 1.75 -13.56
CA GLU A 52 -8.42 2.63 -13.12
C GLU A 52 -7.90 3.98 -12.59
N TYR A 53 -6.71 3.98 -12.00
CA TYR A 53 -6.12 5.12 -11.30
C TYR A 53 -6.13 6.41 -12.13
N TRP A 54 -5.70 6.34 -13.40
CA TRP A 54 -5.60 7.52 -14.26
C TRP A 54 -6.96 8.17 -14.53
N ARG A 55 -8.03 7.36 -14.65
CA ARG A 55 -9.40 7.87 -14.81
C ARG A 55 -9.88 8.56 -13.54
N VAL A 56 -9.60 7.97 -12.39
CA VAL A 56 -9.98 8.50 -11.07
C VAL A 56 -9.28 9.83 -10.79
N ILE A 57 -7.95 9.88 -10.93
CA ILE A 57 -7.17 11.10 -10.63
C ILE A 57 -7.57 12.26 -11.56
N HIS A 58 -7.80 11.98 -12.85
CA HIS A 58 -8.29 13.01 -13.76
C HIS A 58 -9.68 13.54 -13.33
N HIS A 59 -10.58 12.65 -12.91
CA HIS A 59 -11.90 13.06 -12.43
C HIS A 59 -11.82 13.91 -11.15
N VAL A 60 -11.03 13.50 -10.17
CA VAL A 60 -10.89 14.23 -8.89
C VAL A 60 -10.22 15.58 -9.08
N THR A 61 -9.17 15.65 -9.91
CA THR A 61 -8.45 16.91 -10.18
C THR A 61 -9.31 17.90 -10.98
N ALA A 62 -10.13 17.44 -11.93
CA ALA A 62 -11.03 18.30 -12.69
C ALA A 62 -12.23 18.83 -11.86
N SER A 63 -12.69 18.06 -10.87
CA SER A 63 -13.88 18.38 -10.07
C SER A 63 -13.59 19.14 -8.78
N THR A 64 -12.32 19.25 -8.37
CA THR A 64 -11.95 19.87 -7.09
C THR A 64 -11.17 21.16 -7.29
N PRO A 65 -11.65 22.31 -6.77
CA PRO A 65 -10.86 23.54 -6.74
C PRO A 65 -9.62 23.34 -5.85
N VAL A 66 -8.43 23.49 -6.44
CA VAL A 66 -7.16 23.27 -5.72
C VAL A 66 -6.70 24.58 -5.08
N ASN A 67 -6.78 24.67 -3.76
CA ASN A 67 -6.24 25.80 -3.00
C ASN A 67 -4.89 25.41 -2.37
N GLY A 68 -3.79 25.78 -3.02
CA GLY A 68 -2.43 25.62 -2.50
C GLY A 68 -1.78 24.23 -2.67
N PRO A 69 -0.50 24.10 -2.27
CA PRO A 69 0.39 22.97 -2.62
C PRO A 69 0.07 21.60 -1.98
N GLY A 70 -1.08 21.45 -1.33
CA GLY A 70 -1.57 20.17 -0.78
C GLY A 70 -3.05 19.89 -1.08
N GLY A 71 -3.69 20.72 -1.91
CA GLY A 71 -5.12 20.59 -2.19
C GLY A 71 -5.49 19.29 -2.91
N ILE A 72 -4.69 18.87 -3.89
CA ILE A 72 -4.96 17.64 -4.66
C ILE A 72 -4.83 16.37 -3.80
N PRO A 73 -3.72 16.13 -3.07
CA PRO A 73 -3.60 14.94 -2.21
C PRO A 73 -4.74 14.81 -1.19
N ARG A 74 -5.14 15.92 -0.55
CA ARG A 74 -6.27 15.93 0.40
C ARG A 74 -7.62 15.68 -0.26
N ALA A 75 -7.82 16.19 -1.48
CA ALA A 75 -9.02 15.92 -2.26
C ALA A 75 -9.14 14.45 -2.64
N VAL A 76 -8.03 13.86 -3.11
CA VAL A 76 -7.95 12.42 -3.42
C VAL A 76 -8.18 11.60 -2.17
N GLU A 77 -7.55 11.92 -1.04
CA GLU A 77 -7.79 11.22 0.23
C GLU A 77 -9.26 11.27 0.62
N LYS A 78 -9.88 12.46 0.61
CA LYS A 78 -11.29 12.63 0.96
C LYS A 78 -12.21 11.84 0.04
N TRP A 79 -11.96 11.87 -1.26
CA TRP A 79 -12.72 11.10 -2.25
C TRP A 79 -12.56 9.59 -2.02
N LEU A 80 -11.33 9.14 -1.76
CA LEU A 80 -10.99 7.74 -1.55
C LEU A 80 -11.65 7.18 -0.29
N LEU A 81 -11.65 7.94 0.80
CA LEU A 81 -12.31 7.56 2.06
C LEU A 81 -13.83 7.52 1.94
N ALA A 82 -14.42 8.23 0.98
CA ALA A 82 -15.86 8.17 0.70
C ALA A 82 -16.27 6.95 -0.14
N GLN A 83 -15.32 6.16 -0.64
CA GLN A 83 -15.61 4.93 -1.38
C GLN A 83 -15.98 3.80 -0.42
N ASN A 84 -16.80 2.86 -0.88
CA ASN A 84 -17.40 1.82 -0.03
C ASN A 84 -16.43 0.66 0.27
N TRP A 85 -15.28 0.98 0.87
CA TRP A 85 -14.25 0.02 1.27
C TRP A 85 -14.79 -1.07 2.19
N SER A 86 -15.76 -0.76 3.04
CA SER A 86 -16.43 -1.74 3.90
C SER A 86 -17.06 -2.88 3.13
N SER A 87 -17.81 -2.60 2.06
CA SER A 87 -18.43 -3.64 1.24
C SER A 87 -17.39 -4.46 0.47
N VAL A 88 -16.33 -3.81 0.00
CA VAL A 88 -15.21 -4.49 -0.68
C VAL A 88 -14.47 -5.43 0.28
N LEU A 89 -14.20 -4.98 1.50
CA LEU A 89 -13.58 -5.79 2.54
C LEU A 89 -14.45 -6.97 2.97
N ALA A 90 -15.77 -6.80 2.99
CA ALA A 90 -16.73 -7.85 3.31
C ALA A 90 -16.84 -8.90 2.20
N ALA A 91 -16.70 -8.48 0.93
CA ALA A 91 -16.75 -9.38 -0.23
C ALA A 91 -15.42 -10.12 -0.46
N ALA A 92 -14.29 -9.54 -0.05
CA ALA A 92 -13.02 -10.24 0.01
C ALA A 92 -13.12 -11.28 1.14
N ALA A 93 -13.37 -12.53 0.77
CA ALA A 93 -13.64 -13.64 1.69
C ALA A 93 -12.73 -13.61 2.94
N ASP A 94 -13.31 -13.98 4.08
CA ASP A 94 -12.66 -14.06 5.39
C ASP A 94 -11.78 -15.33 5.44
N ASP A 95 -11.01 -15.56 4.38
CA ASP A 95 -10.22 -16.77 4.16
C ASP A 95 -8.96 -16.69 5.02
N ALA A 96 -9.13 -17.15 6.26
CA ALA A 96 -8.17 -17.31 7.34
C ALA A 96 -7.98 -16.08 8.28
N PRO A 97 -7.95 -16.31 9.61
CA PRO A 97 -7.68 -15.29 10.62
C PRO A 97 -6.30 -14.61 10.47
N ASP A 98 -5.38 -15.25 9.74
CA ASP A 98 -4.03 -14.76 9.42
C ASP A 98 -3.93 -14.29 7.95
N SER A 99 -5.02 -13.79 7.36
CA SER A 99 -5.03 -13.40 5.94
C SER A 99 -4.34 -12.07 5.69
N LEU A 100 -3.28 -12.12 4.87
CA LEU A 100 -2.69 -10.96 4.23
C LEU A 100 -3.32 -10.83 2.84
N ALA A 101 -4.27 -9.92 2.68
CA ALA A 101 -4.96 -9.71 1.41
C ALA A 101 -4.62 -8.35 0.80
N LEU A 102 -4.25 -8.38 -0.49
CA LEU A 102 -4.14 -7.19 -1.33
C LEU A 102 -5.41 -7.07 -2.15
N ILE A 103 -6.04 -5.90 -2.08
CA ILE A 103 -7.32 -5.61 -2.71
C ILE A 103 -7.12 -4.42 -3.62
N THR A 104 -7.50 -4.54 -4.88
CA THR A 104 -7.59 -3.40 -5.79
C THR A 104 -9.02 -2.86 -5.81
N HIS A 105 -9.15 -1.56 -5.61
CA HIS A 105 -10.45 -0.90 -5.64
C HIS A 105 -10.24 0.55 -6.02
N VAL A 106 -11.08 1.08 -6.93
CA VAL A 106 -11.11 2.49 -7.33
C VAL A 106 -9.73 3.04 -7.70
N GLY A 107 -8.95 2.25 -8.43
CA GLY A 107 -7.58 2.59 -8.82
C GLY A 107 -6.55 2.67 -7.69
N HIS A 108 -6.82 2.09 -6.53
CA HIS A 108 -5.92 2.06 -5.38
C HIS A 108 -5.72 0.64 -4.85
N ILE A 109 -4.67 0.45 -4.05
CA ILE A 109 -4.35 -0.83 -3.42
C ILE A 109 -4.65 -0.73 -1.93
N GLY A 110 -5.60 -1.52 -1.46
CA GLY A 110 -5.85 -1.78 -0.05
C GLY A 110 -5.06 -2.99 0.43
N LEU A 111 -4.24 -2.81 1.45
CA LEU A 111 -3.60 -3.89 2.20
C LEU A 111 -4.42 -4.15 3.46
N ARG A 112 -5.16 -5.26 3.47
CA ARG A 112 -5.90 -5.74 4.64
C ARG A 112 -4.91 -6.38 5.61
N LEU A 113 -4.91 -5.88 6.84
CA LEU A 113 -3.99 -6.28 7.89
C LEU A 113 -4.78 -6.87 9.05
N ALA A 114 -4.29 -7.97 9.59
CA ALA A 114 -4.75 -8.61 10.80
C ALA A 114 -3.53 -9.14 11.58
N PRO A 115 -3.67 -9.47 12.87
CA PRO A 115 -2.69 -10.28 13.56
C PRO A 115 -2.38 -11.56 12.75
N PRO A 116 -1.11 -12.01 12.70
CA PRO A 116 0.06 -11.52 13.44
C PRO A 116 0.84 -10.39 12.74
N TYR A 117 0.42 -9.93 11.57
CA TYR A 117 1.17 -8.96 10.76
C TYR A 117 1.02 -7.51 11.23
N ALA A 118 0.02 -7.23 12.05
CA ALA A 118 -0.21 -5.95 12.70
C ALA A 118 -0.78 -6.15 14.11
N ALA A 119 -0.75 -5.10 14.93
CA ALA A 119 -1.25 -5.16 16.32
C ALA A 119 -2.78 -5.35 16.40
N GLY A 120 -3.50 -5.04 15.33
CA GLY A 120 -4.94 -5.19 15.21
C GLY A 120 -5.37 -5.21 13.76
N ARG A 121 -6.69 -5.23 13.53
CA ARG A 121 -7.25 -5.14 12.17
C ARG A 121 -7.10 -3.72 11.63
N ALA A 122 -6.53 -3.58 10.44
CA ALA A 122 -6.34 -2.29 9.79
C ALA A 122 -6.43 -2.43 8.27
N LEU A 123 -6.68 -1.31 7.58
CA LEU A 123 -6.59 -1.20 6.13
C LEU A 123 -5.61 -0.08 5.81
N ALA A 124 -4.48 -0.42 5.20
CA ALA A 124 -3.56 0.57 4.63
C ALA A 124 -3.86 0.74 3.15
N ILE A 125 -4.18 1.97 2.72
CA ILE A 125 -4.53 2.26 1.32
C ILE A 125 -3.41 3.05 0.68
N PHE A 126 -2.95 2.56 -0.47
CA PHE A 126 -1.82 3.09 -1.21
C PHE A 126 -2.23 3.47 -2.64
N ASP A 127 -1.55 4.48 -3.16
CA ASP A 127 -1.55 4.83 -4.57
C ASP A 127 -0.59 3.87 -5.33
N PRO A 128 -0.98 3.32 -6.49
CA PRO A 128 -0.09 2.45 -7.29
C PRO A 128 1.27 3.07 -7.62
N LEU A 129 1.34 4.40 -7.78
CA LEU A 129 2.57 5.13 -8.04
C LEU A 129 3.45 5.22 -6.78
N GLN A 130 2.89 5.18 -5.57
CA GLN A 130 3.69 5.13 -4.34
C GLN A 130 4.54 3.86 -4.31
N PHE A 131 3.94 2.69 -4.60
CA PHE A 131 4.68 1.43 -4.60
C PHE A 131 5.79 1.39 -5.63
N GLN A 132 5.58 2.03 -6.79
CA GLN A 132 6.65 2.11 -7.78
C GLN A 132 7.83 2.97 -7.33
N ARG A 133 7.57 4.07 -6.61
CA ARG A 133 8.66 4.86 -6.03
C ARG A 133 9.42 4.08 -4.96
N LEU A 134 8.70 3.24 -4.21
CA LEU A 134 9.23 2.49 -3.07
C LEU A 134 9.75 1.09 -3.42
N GLU A 135 9.61 0.67 -4.69
CA GLU A 135 9.96 -0.67 -5.17
C GLU A 135 11.37 -1.09 -4.79
N ARG A 136 12.36 -0.21 -4.99
CA ARG A 136 13.76 -0.50 -4.65
C ARG A 136 13.95 -0.74 -3.14
N SER A 137 13.32 0.09 -2.31
CA SER A 137 13.39 -0.04 -0.85
C SER A 137 12.69 -1.31 -0.37
N LEU A 138 11.54 -1.65 -0.95
CA LEU A 138 10.84 -2.91 -0.68
C LEU A 138 11.69 -4.12 -1.05
N LEU A 139 12.22 -4.16 -2.27
CA LEU A 139 13.06 -5.28 -2.73
C LEU A 139 14.32 -5.44 -1.89
N HIS A 140 14.95 -4.33 -1.51
CA HIS A 140 16.11 -4.36 -0.62
C HIS A 140 15.75 -4.93 0.74
N ALA A 141 14.70 -4.42 1.38
CA ALA A 141 14.25 -4.89 2.69
C ALA A 141 13.80 -6.37 2.65
N CYS A 142 13.10 -6.80 1.59
CA CYS A 142 12.73 -8.21 1.42
C CYS A 142 13.95 -9.12 1.36
N ARG A 143 15.01 -8.71 0.65
CA ARG A 143 16.26 -9.46 0.58
C ARG A 143 16.93 -9.54 1.96
N THR A 144 17.05 -8.42 2.65
CA THR A 144 17.63 -8.37 4.00
C THR A 144 16.84 -9.21 5.00
N ALA A 145 15.50 -9.18 4.92
CA ALA A 145 14.64 -10.03 5.74
C ALA A 145 14.89 -11.52 5.45
N HIS A 146 15.04 -11.90 4.18
CA HIS A 146 15.35 -13.28 3.80
C HIS A 146 16.72 -13.72 4.35
N GLU A 147 17.75 -12.89 4.20
CA GLU A 147 19.11 -13.15 4.72
C GLU A 147 19.13 -13.31 6.25
N GLN A 148 18.35 -12.50 6.97
CA GLN A 148 18.19 -12.63 8.42
C GLN A 148 17.45 -13.91 8.82
N ALA A 149 16.43 -14.30 8.06
CA ALA A 149 15.61 -15.48 8.35
C ALA A 149 16.36 -16.80 8.13
N VAL A 150 17.22 -16.89 7.10
CA VAL A 150 18.04 -18.09 6.82
C VAL A 150 18.94 -18.47 8.00
N ASN A 151 19.37 -17.48 8.79
CA ASN A 151 20.26 -17.68 9.93
C ASN A 151 19.51 -17.79 11.28
N SER A 152 18.18 -17.83 11.27
CA SER A 152 17.35 -17.84 12.47
C SER A 152 16.81 -19.24 12.78
N ALA A 153 16.93 -19.67 14.03
CA ALA A 153 16.28 -20.90 14.53
C ALA A 153 14.84 -20.65 15.05
N VAL A 154 14.38 -19.40 15.05
CA VAL A 154 13.08 -18.97 15.61
C VAL A 154 11.97 -19.18 14.58
N HIS A 155 10.80 -19.62 15.03
CA HIS A 155 9.65 -19.85 14.15
C HIS A 155 9.18 -18.53 13.49
N PRO A 156 8.80 -18.51 12.19
CA PRO A 156 8.45 -17.27 11.47
C PRO A 156 7.32 -16.43 12.08
N LEU A 157 6.36 -17.05 12.77
CA LEU A 157 5.30 -16.31 13.46
C LEU A 157 5.79 -15.62 14.74
N GLU A 158 6.76 -16.23 15.43
CA GLU A 158 7.37 -15.64 16.62
C GLU A 158 8.29 -14.47 16.22
N THR A 159 8.98 -14.59 15.07
CA THR A 159 9.78 -13.50 14.54
C THR A 159 8.93 -12.32 14.11
N ALA A 160 7.73 -12.55 13.55
CA ALA A 160 6.78 -11.49 13.23
C ALA A 160 6.34 -10.72 14.50
N ALA A 161 6.03 -11.42 15.59
CA ALA A 161 5.68 -10.79 16.86
C ALA A 161 6.84 -10.00 17.48
N LEU A 162 8.08 -10.50 17.37
CA LEU A 162 9.29 -9.80 17.82
C LEU A 162 9.53 -8.52 17.01
N ALA A 163 9.47 -8.62 15.68
CA ALA A 163 9.59 -7.48 14.78
C ALA A 163 8.51 -6.44 15.03
N LEU A 164 7.26 -6.85 15.26
CA LEU A 164 6.16 -5.93 15.51
C LEU A 164 6.40 -5.15 16.81
N ARG A 165 6.78 -5.84 17.90
CA ARG A 165 7.17 -5.17 19.15
C ARG A 165 8.33 -4.20 18.95
N HIS A 166 9.35 -4.61 18.19
CA HIS A 166 10.50 -3.77 17.89
C HIS A 166 10.08 -2.46 17.21
N ILE A 167 9.41 -2.55 16.06
CA ILE A 167 9.07 -1.36 15.26
C ILE A 167 8.00 -0.47 15.92
N SER A 168 7.08 -1.05 16.69
CA SER A 168 6.08 -0.28 17.46
C SER A 168 6.69 0.51 18.62
N SER A 169 7.88 0.11 19.11
CA SER A 169 8.60 0.84 20.16
C SER A 169 9.50 1.95 19.65
N GLN A 170 9.82 1.95 18.36
CA GLN A 170 10.68 2.97 17.75
C GLN A 170 9.91 4.28 17.62
N PRO A 171 10.54 5.44 17.88
CA PRO A 171 9.91 6.72 17.64
C PRO A 171 9.50 6.82 16.17
N TRP A 172 8.32 7.39 15.91
CA TRP A 172 7.97 7.80 14.55
C TRP A 172 8.94 8.91 14.16
N PRO A 173 9.66 8.81 13.03
CA PRO A 173 10.57 9.86 12.64
C PRO A 173 9.79 11.18 12.64
N PRO A 174 10.37 12.28 13.16
CA PRO A 174 9.76 13.58 12.99
C PRO A 174 9.49 13.74 11.49
N PRO A 175 8.37 14.35 11.08
CA PRO A 175 8.14 14.59 9.66
C PRO A 175 9.35 15.37 9.17
N ALA A 176 10.26 14.67 8.47
CA ALA A 176 11.32 15.33 7.74
C ALA A 176 10.57 16.31 6.87
N GLN A 177 10.89 17.61 6.89
CA GLN A 177 10.31 18.54 5.93
C GLN A 177 10.74 18.00 4.57
N PRO A 178 9.88 17.25 3.86
CA PRO A 178 10.30 16.66 2.61
C PRO A 178 10.48 17.87 1.71
N THR A 179 11.55 17.93 0.95
CA THR A 179 11.57 18.86 -0.17
C THR A 179 10.45 18.40 -1.10
N LEU A 180 9.28 19.04 -0.96
CA LEU A 180 8.15 18.77 -1.82
C LEU A 180 8.58 19.15 -3.23
N PRO A 181 8.30 18.30 -4.23
CA PRO A 181 8.58 18.67 -5.61
C PRO A 181 7.82 19.97 -5.92
N SER A 182 8.43 20.82 -6.72
CA SER A 182 7.72 21.93 -7.32
C SER A 182 6.53 21.42 -8.14
N GLN A 183 5.55 22.29 -8.40
CA GLN A 183 4.39 21.94 -9.20
C GLN A 183 4.79 21.44 -10.60
N GLU A 184 5.84 22.02 -11.19
CA GLU A 184 6.36 21.63 -12.50
C GLU A 184 7.02 20.25 -12.46
N GLU A 185 7.84 19.96 -11.45
CA GLU A 185 8.44 18.63 -11.27
C GLU A 185 7.38 17.55 -11.05
N ALA A 186 6.37 17.85 -10.23
CA ALA A 186 5.25 16.94 -10.01
C ALA A 186 4.45 16.69 -11.30
N ALA A 187 4.14 17.74 -12.06
CA ALA A 187 3.43 17.63 -13.33
C ALA A 187 4.24 16.84 -14.37
N SER A 188 5.52 17.14 -14.53
CA SER A 188 6.43 16.44 -15.44
C SER A 188 6.57 14.96 -15.09
N TYR A 189 6.72 14.65 -13.80
CA TYR A 189 6.71 13.27 -13.32
C TYR A 189 5.40 12.57 -13.68
N MET A 190 4.25 13.15 -13.31
CA MET A 190 2.94 12.55 -13.58
C MET A 190 2.67 12.36 -15.07
N GLN A 191 3.08 13.31 -15.91
CA GLN A 191 2.98 13.20 -17.37
C GLN A 191 3.81 12.03 -17.90
N GLY A 192 5.09 11.95 -17.52
CA GLY A 192 5.95 10.84 -17.94
C GLY A 192 5.44 9.48 -17.47
N ARG A 193 4.81 9.43 -16.29
CA ARG A 193 4.13 8.24 -15.76
C ARG A 193 2.92 7.85 -16.61
N TYR A 194 2.08 8.81 -16.96
CA TYR A 194 0.90 8.57 -17.79
C TYR A 194 1.28 8.09 -19.20
N GLU A 195 2.29 8.69 -19.82
CA GLU A 195 2.78 8.23 -21.13
C GLU A 195 3.36 6.82 -21.08
N ALA A 196 4.06 6.46 -20.00
CA ALA A 196 4.55 5.10 -19.79
C ALA A 196 3.39 4.10 -19.66
N PHE A 197 2.33 4.46 -18.96
CA PHE A 197 1.10 3.68 -18.89
C PHE A 197 0.46 3.49 -20.27
N GLN A 198 0.32 4.57 -21.06
CA GLN A 198 -0.26 4.50 -22.41
C GLN A 198 0.54 3.64 -23.39
N ARG A 199 1.86 3.54 -23.22
CA ARG A 199 2.75 2.72 -24.05
C ARG A 199 2.73 1.23 -23.68
N ARG A 200 2.24 0.89 -22.50
CA ARG A 200 2.16 -0.47 -21.97
C ARG A 200 0.92 -1.18 -22.52
N SER A 201 1.01 -2.50 -22.71
CA SER A 201 -0.18 -3.32 -22.98
C SER A 201 -1.14 -3.28 -21.77
N PRO A 202 -2.46 -3.20 -22.01
CA PRO A 202 -3.44 -3.25 -20.92
C PRO A 202 -3.25 -4.48 -20.05
N TYR A 203 -3.34 -4.30 -18.74
CA TYR A 203 -3.35 -5.42 -17.81
C TYR A 203 -4.73 -6.09 -17.86
N ILE A 204 -4.74 -7.41 -17.98
CA ILE A 204 -5.97 -8.21 -17.94
C ILE A 204 -5.95 -8.97 -16.63
N ARG A 205 -6.87 -8.62 -15.73
CA ARG A 205 -7.09 -9.33 -14.47
C ARG A 205 -7.53 -10.76 -14.74
N ALA A 206 -6.95 -11.72 -14.04
CA ALA A 206 -7.42 -13.10 -14.09
C ALA A 206 -8.76 -13.24 -13.36
N ASP A 207 -9.64 -14.10 -13.87
CA ASP A 207 -11.03 -14.21 -13.40
C ASP A 207 -11.13 -14.57 -11.90
N ASP A 208 -10.20 -15.37 -11.41
CA ASP A 208 -10.04 -15.77 -10.01
C ASP A 208 -9.74 -14.61 -9.04
N ASN A 209 -9.26 -13.48 -9.56
CA ASN A 209 -8.94 -12.28 -8.80
C ASN A 209 -10.08 -11.24 -8.80
N THR A 210 -11.24 -11.57 -9.38
CA THR A 210 -12.38 -10.64 -9.43
C THR A 210 -13.25 -10.75 -8.18
N LEU A 211 -13.43 -9.62 -7.48
CA LEU A 211 -14.37 -9.53 -6.37
C LEU A 211 -15.81 -9.46 -6.89
N ASN A 212 -16.62 -10.46 -6.52
CA ASN A 212 -18.05 -10.46 -6.80
C ASN A 212 -18.78 -9.61 -5.75
N LEU A 213 -18.90 -8.31 -6.03
CA LEU A 213 -19.76 -7.43 -5.24
C LEU A 213 -21.22 -7.73 -5.58
N SER A 214 -22.00 -8.25 -4.62
CA SER A 214 -23.45 -8.39 -4.79
C SER A 214 -24.05 -7.02 -5.10
N SER A 215 -24.84 -6.94 -6.17
CA SER A 215 -25.41 -5.68 -6.69
C SER A 215 -26.48 -5.03 -5.79
N GLU A 216 -26.57 -5.44 -4.52
CA GLU A 216 -27.61 -5.03 -3.57
C GLU A 216 -27.09 -3.97 -2.59
N SER A 217 -26.59 -2.84 -3.08
CA SER A 217 -26.58 -1.56 -2.33
C SER A 217 -26.11 -0.40 -3.22
N LEU A 218 -26.93 -0.09 -4.23
CA LEU A 218 -26.97 1.25 -4.83
C LEU A 218 -28.03 2.09 -4.13
#